data_AF-A0A846C8S8-F1
#
_entry.id   AF-A0A846C8S8-F1
#
_cell.length_a   1.000
_cell.length_b   1.000
_cell.length_c   1.000
_cell.angle_alpha   90.00
_cell.angle_beta   90.00
_cell.angle_gamma   90.00
#
_symmetry.space_group_name_H-M   'P 1'
#
loop_
_entity.id
_entity.type
_entity.pdbx_description
1 polymer ?
#
loop_
_entity_poly.entity_id
_entity_poly.type
_entity_poly.pdbx_seq_one_letter_code
_entity_poly.pdbx_strand_id
1 'polypeptide(L)'
;MASEQDERIKQLFIMEAEEHLVTLENGLVDLKSTMSDSETINDMFRAAHSVKGGAAMLGMHSVKKVAHRLEDCFKIIREHPVDIDQTVESQFLKG
;
A
#
# COMPACT_ATOMS: atom_id res chain seq x y z
N MET A 1 17.22 -25.77 -3.57
CA MET A 1 16.65 -25.51 -2.24
C MET A 1 16.94 -24.05 -1.92
N ALA A 2 15.97 -23.29 -1.42
CA ALA A 2 16.23 -21.92 -0.98
C ALA A 2 17.22 -21.96 0.20
N SER A 3 18.13 -20.98 0.29
CA SER A 3 19.07 -20.93 1.42
C SER A 3 18.36 -20.48 2.70
N GLU A 4 18.87 -20.86 3.88
CA GLU A 4 18.35 -20.35 5.17
C GLU A 4 18.35 -18.80 5.21
N GLN A 5 19.30 -18.18 4.50
CA GLN A 5 19.35 -16.73 4.35
C GLN A 5 18.15 -16.19 3.55
N ASP A 6 17.73 -16.86 2.48
CA ASP A 6 16.56 -16.47 1.69
C ASP A 6 15.27 -16.56 2.51
N GLU A 7 15.16 -17.59 3.37
CA GLU A 7 14.01 -17.75 4.27
C GLU A 7 13.95 -16.64 5.33
N ARG A 8 15.10 -16.26 5.90
CA ARG A 8 15.17 -15.15 6.86
C ARG A 8 14.79 -13.81 6.24
N ILE A 9 15.24 -13.52 5.02
CA ILE A 9 14.88 -12.27 4.32
C ILE A 9 13.38 -12.24 4.01
N LYS A 10 12.79 -13.38 3.62
CA LYS A 10 11.34 -13.47 3.40
C LYS A 10 10.54 -13.22 4.69
N GLN A 11 10.96 -13.80 5.81
CA GLN A 11 10.31 -13.56 7.09
C GLN A 11 10.38 -12.10 7.52
N LEU A 12 11.54 -11.45 7.34
CA LEU A 12 11.70 -10.02 7.61
C LEU A 12 10.72 -9.19 6.75
N PHE A 13 10.66 -9.47 5.45
CA PHE A 13 9.72 -8.79 4.56
C PHE A 13 8.26 -9.00 4.98
N ILE A 14 7.88 -10.20 5.42
CA ILE A 14 6.49 -10.45 5.88
C ILE A 14 6.17 -9.58 7.09
N MET A 15 7.07 -9.49 8.08
CA MET A 15 6.87 -8.62 9.24
C MET A 15 6.75 -7.14 8.86
N GLU A 16 7.66 -6.63 8.02
CA GLU A 16 7.61 -5.24 7.54
C GLU A 16 6.34 -4.97 6.72
N ALA A 17 5.93 -5.93 5.89
CA ALA A 17 4.71 -5.81 5.10
C ALA A 17 3.46 -5.77 5.99
N GLU A 18 3.41 -6.54 7.08
CA GLU A 18 2.32 -6.48 8.06
C GLU A 18 2.21 -5.10 8.71
N GLU A 19 3.34 -4.49 9.10
CA GLU A 19 3.34 -3.13 9.65
C GLU A 19 2.80 -2.10 8.64
N HIS A 20 3.24 -2.19 7.38
CA HIS A 20 2.73 -1.33 6.31
C HIS A 20 1.26 -1.57 6.01
N LEU A 21 0.78 -2.82 6.08
CA LEU A 21 -0.63 -3.15 5.88
C LEU A 21 -1.51 -2.54 6.97
N VAL A 22 -1.04 -2.45 8.22
CA VAL A 22 -1.76 -1.74 9.29
C VAL A 22 -1.89 -0.25 8.98
N THR A 23 -0.83 0.41 8.51
CA THR A 23 -0.92 1.81 8.07
C THR A 23 -1.93 1.99 6.95
N LEU A 24 -1.92 1.08 5.97
CA LEU A 24 -2.85 1.11 4.84
C LEU A 24 -4.30 0.88 5.28
N GLU A 25 -4.54 -0.09 6.17
CA GLU A 25 -5.87 -0.38 6.71
C GLU A 25 -6.44 0.82 7.46
N ASN A 26 -5.65 1.41 8.38
CA ASN A 26 -6.08 2.56 9.16
C ASN A 26 -6.46 3.76 8.28
N GLY A 27 -5.67 4.05 7.23
CA GLY A 27 -5.98 5.14 6.31
C GLY A 27 -7.14 4.84 5.34
N LEU A 28 -7.51 3.56 5.15
CA LEU A 28 -8.65 3.17 4.32
C LEU A 28 -9.97 3.17 5.10
N VAL A 29 -9.96 2.94 6.41
CA VAL A 29 -11.16 2.91 7.25
C VAL A 29 -11.92 4.24 7.27
N ASP A 30 -11.20 5.37 7.22
CA ASP A 30 -11.79 6.72 7.12
C ASP A 30 -11.17 7.49 5.96
N LEU A 31 -11.29 6.91 4.75
CA LEU A 31 -10.67 7.46 3.54
C LEU A 31 -11.08 8.92 3.30
N LYS A 32 -12.32 9.31 3.63
CA LYS A 32 -12.80 10.68 3.48
C LYS A 32 -12.00 11.67 4.34
N SER A 33 -11.79 11.36 5.62
CA SER A 33 -10.96 12.18 6.50
C SER A 33 -9.50 12.15 6.05
N THR A 34 -8.98 10.96 5.73
CA THR A 34 -7.63 10.76 5.24
C THR A 34 -7.33 11.58 4.00
N MET A 35 -8.26 11.69 3.05
CA MET A 35 -8.06 12.49 1.85
C MET A 35 -8.00 14.00 2.10
N SER A 36 -8.52 14.47 3.24
CA SER A 36 -8.33 15.85 3.70
C SER A 36 -7.03 16.05 4.50
N ASP A 37 -6.37 14.95 4.89
CA ASP A 37 -5.09 14.95 5.59
C ASP A 37 -3.95 14.45 4.69
N SER A 38 -3.19 15.42 4.16
CA SER A 38 -2.04 15.14 3.30
C SER A 38 -0.95 14.30 3.98
N GLU A 39 -0.82 14.34 5.31
CA GLU A 39 0.18 13.57 6.03
C GLU A 39 -0.18 12.07 5.99
N THR A 40 -1.42 11.74 6.36
CA THR A 40 -1.92 10.35 6.31
C THR A 40 -1.83 9.76 4.89
N ILE A 41 -2.22 10.52 3.83
CA ILE A 41 -2.07 10.05 2.45
C ILE A 41 -0.61 9.79 2.05
N ASN A 42 0.32 10.64 2.52
CA ASN A 42 1.74 10.44 2.25
C ASN A 42 2.27 9.19 2.96
N ASP A 43 1.80 8.89 4.17
CA ASP A 43 2.17 7.68 4.90
C ASP A 43 1.65 6.43 4.21
N MET A 44 0.40 6.44 3.73
CA MET A 44 -0.16 5.33 2.94
C MET A 44 0.59 5.12 1.63
N PHE A 45 0.94 6.21 0.92
CA PHE A 45 1.76 6.14 -0.30
C PHE A 45 3.13 5.50 -0.02
N ARG A 46 3.80 5.90 1.07
CA ARG A 46 5.09 5.35 1.47
C ARG A 46 4.98 3.87 1.86
N ALA A 47 3.94 3.49 2.61
CA ALA A 47 3.67 2.11 2.98
C ALA A 47 3.50 1.22 1.73
N ALA A 48 2.67 1.65 0.77
CA ALA A 48 2.49 0.93 -0.49
C ALA A 48 3.81 0.82 -1.29
N HIS A 49 4.59 1.90 -1.33
CA HIS A 49 5.89 1.93 -2.01
C HIS A 49 6.91 0.96 -1.41
N SER A 50 7.00 0.90 -0.08
CA SER A 50 7.88 -0.03 0.63
C SER A 50 7.49 -1.49 0.36
N VAL A 51 6.19 -1.82 0.45
CA VAL A 51 5.70 -3.17 0.15
C VAL A 51 5.99 -3.56 -1.31
N LYS A 52 5.80 -2.63 -2.26
CA LYS A 52 6.15 -2.84 -3.67
C LYS A 52 7.64 -3.14 -3.84
N GLY A 53 8.51 -2.36 -3.18
CA GLY A 53 9.96 -2.51 -3.21
C GLY A 53 10.40 -3.89 -2.69
N GLY A 54 9.97 -4.25 -1.47
CA GLY A 54 10.28 -5.54 -0.87
C GLY A 54 9.77 -6.73 -1.68
N ALA A 55 8.53 -6.65 -2.18
CA ALA A 55 7.96 -7.68 -3.05
C ALA A 55 8.72 -7.83 -4.38
N ALA A 56 9.21 -6.73 -4.95
CA ALA A 56 10.03 -6.77 -6.17
C ALA A 56 11.39 -7.44 -5.90
N MET A 57 12.05 -7.11 -4.78
CA MET A 57 13.33 -7.71 -4.39
C MET A 57 13.24 -9.21 -4.17
N LEU A 58 12.11 -9.70 -3.66
CA LEU A 58 11.87 -11.13 -3.40
C LEU A 58 11.24 -11.88 -4.58
N GLY A 59 11.01 -11.22 -5.72
CA GLY A 59 10.37 -11.83 -6.89
C GLY A 59 8.89 -12.17 -6.70
N MET A 60 8.22 -11.56 -5.72
CA MET A 60 6.80 -11.77 -5.41
C MET A 60 5.92 -10.94 -6.34
N HIS A 61 5.81 -11.36 -7.60
CA HIS A 61 5.16 -10.57 -8.66
C HIS A 61 3.72 -10.18 -8.37
N SER A 62 2.91 -11.08 -7.80
CA SER A 62 1.51 -10.79 -7.47
C SER A 62 1.38 -9.70 -6.40
N VAL A 63 2.18 -9.79 -5.33
CA VAL A 63 2.20 -8.79 -4.25
C VAL A 63 2.67 -7.44 -4.78
N LYS A 64 3.77 -7.44 -5.55
CA LYS A 64 4.28 -6.23 -6.22
C LYS A 64 3.19 -5.55 -7.05
N LYS A 65 2.42 -6.32 -7.83
CA LYS A 65 1.37 -5.78 -8.71
C LYS A 65 0.27 -5.08 -7.92
N VAL A 66 -0.16 -5.68 -6.80
CA VAL A 66 -1.19 -5.09 -5.93
C VAL A 66 -0.65 -3.82 -5.24
N ALA A 67 0.54 -3.89 -4.64
CA ALA A 67 1.17 -2.75 -3.98
C ALA A 67 1.40 -1.58 -4.95
N HIS A 68 1.76 -1.87 -6.21
CA HIS A 68 1.91 -0.85 -7.23
C HIS A 68 0.59 -0.14 -7.56
N ARG A 69 -0.53 -0.88 -7.68
CA ARG A 69 -1.86 -0.27 -7.89
C ARG A 69 -2.23 0.65 -6.73
N LEU A 70 -1.95 0.23 -5.48
CA LEU A 70 -2.21 1.05 -4.29
C LEU A 70 -1.35 2.33 -4.29
N GLU A 71 -0.06 2.22 -4.61
CA GLU A 71 0.84 3.37 -4.74
C GLU A 71 0.35 4.37 -5.78
N ASP A 72 -0.04 3.90 -6.97
CA ASP A 72 -0.59 4.76 -8.03
C ASP A 72 -1.88 5.46 -7.59
N CYS A 73 -2.76 4.73 -6.91
CA CYS A 73 -3.99 5.26 -6.33
C CYS A 73 -3.73 6.42 -5.36
N PHE A 74 -2.86 6.23 -4.36
CA PHE A 74 -2.55 7.28 -3.38
C PHE A 74 -1.78 8.44 -3.99
N LYS A 75 -0.95 8.17 -5.00
CA LYS A 75 -0.27 9.21 -5.78
C LYS A 75 -1.28 10.11 -6.49
N ILE A 76 -2.27 9.54 -7.16
CA ILE A 76 -3.33 10.30 -7.84
C ILE A 76 -4.10 11.16 -6.83
N ILE A 77 -4.50 10.58 -5.70
CA ILE A 77 -5.21 11.30 -4.63
C ILE A 77 -4.40 12.51 -4.12
N ARG A 78 -3.08 12.32 -3.92
CA ARG A 78 -2.18 13.37 -3.46
C ARG A 78 -1.99 14.49 -4.50
N GLU A 79 -1.83 14.12 -5.76
CA GLU A 79 -1.51 15.05 -6.86
C GLU A 79 -2.75 15.76 -7.41
N HIS A 80 -3.92 15.15 -7.23
CA HIS A 80 -5.21 15.65 -7.67
C HIS A 80 -6.22 15.48 -6.55
N PRO A 81 -6.38 16.47 -5.65
CA PRO A 81 -7.45 16.48 -4.66
C PRO A 81 -8.80 16.43 -5.40
N VAL A 82 -9.43 15.27 -5.43
CA VAL A 82 -10.74 15.05 -6.07
C VAL A 82 -11.81 15.19 -4.98
N ASP A 83 -12.94 15.83 -5.31
CA ASP A 83 -14.15 15.69 -4.48
C ASP A 83 -14.63 14.24 -4.58
N ILE A 84 -14.41 13.45 -3.52
CA ILE A 84 -14.80 12.04 -3.48
C ILE A 84 -16.31 11.96 -3.38
N ASP A 85 -16.93 11.41 -4.43
CA ASP A 85 -18.28 10.87 -4.32
C ASP A 85 -18.24 9.39 -3.87
N GLN A 86 -19.39 8.86 -3.46
CA GLN A 86 -19.54 7.46 -3.03
C GLN A 86 -19.09 6.43 -4.09
N THR A 87 -18.99 6.82 -5.36
CA THR A 87 -18.58 5.93 -6.45
C THR A 87 -17.11 5.57 -6.32
N VAL A 88 -16.25 6.54 -5.99
CA VAL A 88 -14.79 6.35 -5.86
C VAL A 88 -14.45 5.45 -4.67
N GLU A 89 -15.07 5.66 -3.51
CA GLU A 89 -14.94 4.76 -2.34
C GLU A 89 -15.29 3.31 -2.70
N SER A 90 -16.41 3.11 -3.41
CA SER A 90 -16.87 1.77 -3.76
C SER A 90 -15.94 1.04 -4.74
N GLN A 91 -15.18 1.76 -5.57
CA GLN A 91 -14.26 1.16 -6.54
C GLN A 91 -12.93 0.74 -5.89
N PHE A 92 -12.49 1.43 -4.85
CA PHE A 92 -11.31 1.03 -4.07
C PHE A 92 -11.53 -0.29 -3.32
N LEU A 93 -12.74 -0.49 -2.79
CA LEU A 93 -13.08 -1.69 -2.01
C LEU A 93 -13.46 -2.91 -2.87
N LYS A 94 -13.65 -2.73 -4.18
CA LYS A 94 -14.18 -3.80 -5.06
C LYS A 94 -13.14 -4.67 -5.78
N GLY A 95 -11.85 -4.31 -5.77
CA GLY A 95 -10.75 -5.18 -6.23
C GLY A 95 -10.67 -5.43 -7.74
#